data_AF-A0A431KNL5-F1
#
_entry.id   AF-A0A431KNL5-F1
#
_cell.length_a   1.000
_cell.length_b   1.000
_cell.length_c   1.000
_cell.angle_alpha   90.00
_cell.angle_beta   90.00
_cell.angle_gamma   90.00
#
_symmetry.space_group_name_H-M   'P 1'
#
loop_
_entity.id
_entity.type
_entity.pdbx_description
1 polymer ?
#
loop_
_entity_poly.entity_id
_entity_poly.type
_entity_poly.pdbx_seq_one_letter_code
_entity_poly.pdbx_strand_id
1 'polypeptide(L)'
;MYRERDDEQPGLDLRHEAVRPARKGFLREHVFAGRWRELMTSKPRLLNRVLSDYLAGVGQREATVVASVITWLGTNMGQALIEEAARRVRVAGAGADVPPYAVSEAYLCAWTSENRRKLGVNNGWRTLEALLTEDAAEKRVQPSAADYEVAEHVAFWLGQFEGQRFVQQCQDEVRALAKIESYAGFCRTGHQDLDFVQEMRADLPALASAGEVAASALRDLEATYGPIAA
;
A
#
# COMPACT_ATOMS: atom_id res chain seq x y z
N MET A 1 -7.24 -7.90 32.80
CA MET A 1 -8.27 -8.95 32.58
C MET A 1 -9.48 -8.27 31.95
N TYR A 2 -9.41 -7.97 30.65
CA TYR A 2 -10.54 -7.43 29.88
C TYR A 2 -11.31 -8.63 29.34
N ARG A 3 -12.57 -8.76 29.73
CA ARG A 3 -13.47 -9.80 29.24
C ARG A 3 -13.65 -9.60 27.73
N GLU A 4 -13.28 -10.62 26.97
CA GLU A 4 -13.76 -10.86 25.61
C GLU A 4 -15.30 -10.82 25.65
N ARG A 5 -15.90 -9.74 25.13
CA ARG A 5 -17.27 -9.79 24.63
C ARG A 5 -17.16 -10.18 23.16
N ASP A 6 -17.12 -11.47 22.93
CA ASP A 6 -17.21 -12.10 21.62
C ASP A 6 -18.67 -12.18 21.13
N ASP A 7 -19.49 -11.14 21.38
CA ASP A 7 -20.90 -11.13 21.00
C ASP A 7 -21.20 -10.06 19.93
N GLU A 8 -21.42 -10.56 18.71
CA GLU A 8 -22.41 -10.05 17.75
C GLU A 8 -22.33 -8.59 17.29
N GLN A 9 -21.20 -8.16 16.71
CA GLN A 9 -21.29 -7.16 15.64
C GLN A 9 -21.38 -7.88 14.29
N PRO A 10 -22.50 -7.77 13.54
CA PRO A 10 -22.55 -8.27 12.17
C PRO A 10 -21.40 -7.64 11.40
N GLY A 11 -20.62 -8.44 10.69
CA GLY A 11 -19.58 -7.94 9.82
C GLY A 11 -20.23 -6.99 8.82
N LEU A 12 -20.06 -5.69 9.03
CA LEU A 12 -20.46 -4.69 8.05
C LEU A 12 -19.72 -5.04 6.76
N ASP A 13 -20.48 -5.29 5.69
CA ASP A 13 -19.94 -5.51 4.35
C ASP A 13 -19.38 -4.17 3.83
N LEU A 14 -18.17 -3.84 4.29
CA LEU A 14 -17.48 -2.60 3.97
C LEU A 14 -16.75 -2.73 2.64
N ARG A 15 -16.94 -1.75 1.76
CA ARG A 15 -16.20 -1.66 0.50
C ARG A 15 -14.86 -0.97 0.75
N HIS A 16 -13.78 -1.69 0.55
CA HIS A 16 -12.42 -1.16 0.74
C HIS A 16 -11.88 -0.51 -0.53
N GLU A 17 -12.62 0.49 -1.01
CA GLU A 17 -12.33 1.25 -2.23
C GLU A 17 -11.88 2.67 -1.88
N ALA A 18 -10.81 3.12 -2.51
CA ALA A 18 -10.31 4.48 -2.40
C ALA A 18 -11.25 5.47 -3.12
N VAL A 19 -11.29 6.73 -2.64
CA VAL A 19 -12.00 7.82 -3.33
C VAL A 19 -11.51 7.95 -4.77
N ARG A 20 -10.17 7.90 -4.95
CA ARG A 20 -9.55 7.80 -6.27
C ARG A 20 -8.97 6.40 -6.44
N PRO A 21 -9.43 5.63 -7.43
CA PRO A 21 -8.88 4.30 -7.68
C PRO A 21 -7.43 4.41 -8.13
N ALA A 22 -6.70 3.30 -8.00
CA ALA A 22 -5.35 3.18 -8.54
C ALA A 22 -5.31 3.58 -10.02
N ARG A 23 -4.36 4.44 -10.37
CA ARG A 23 -4.28 5.03 -11.72
C ARG A 23 -3.82 4.00 -12.74
N LYS A 24 -4.43 4.03 -13.93
CA LYS A 24 -4.03 3.17 -15.05
C LYS A 24 -2.54 3.33 -15.36
N GLY A 25 -1.82 2.21 -15.42
CA GLY A 25 -0.37 2.19 -15.68
C GLY A 25 0.51 2.47 -14.46
N PHE A 26 -0.06 2.67 -13.27
CA PHE A 26 0.68 2.84 -12.02
C PHE A 26 0.65 1.54 -11.22
N LEU A 27 1.48 0.59 -11.64
CA LEU A 27 1.61 -0.76 -11.08
C LEU A 27 1.56 -0.80 -9.54
N ARG A 28 2.37 0.04 -8.89
CA ARG A 28 2.49 0.09 -7.43
C ARG A 28 1.19 0.44 -6.72
N GLU A 29 0.41 1.38 -7.25
CA GLU A 29 -0.90 1.74 -6.68
C GLU A 29 -1.86 0.55 -6.76
N HIS A 30 -1.85 -0.18 -7.88
CA HIS A 30 -2.67 -1.37 -8.06
C HIS A 30 -2.29 -2.49 -7.09
N VAL A 31 -0.99 -2.72 -6.85
CA VAL A 31 -0.53 -3.73 -5.89
C VAL A 31 -1.02 -3.38 -4.48
N PHE A 32 -0.77 -2.16 -4.01
CA PHE A 32 -1.20 -1.76 -2.66
C PHE A 32 -2.73 -1.82 -2.50
N ALA A 33 -3.48 -1.33 -3.48
CA ALA A 33 -4.95 -1.38 -3.45
C ALA A 33 -5.49 -2.83 -3.53
N GLY A 34 -4.88 -3.70 -4.33
CA GLY A 34 -5.23 -5.11 -4.46
C GLY A 34 -4.98 -5.87 -3.18
N ARG A 35 -3.76 -5.78 -2.63
CA ARG A 35 -3.39 -6.43 -1.37
C ARG A 35 -4.22 -5.97 -0.20
N TRP A 36 -4.60 -4.69 -0.16
CA TRP A 36 -5.50 -4.21 0.88
C TRP A 36 -6.86 -4.89 0.82
N ARG A 37 -7.46 -4.98 -0.37
CA ARG A 37 -8.74 -5.67 -0.56
C ARG A 37 -8.64 -7.15 -0.19
N GLU A 38 -7.60 -7.86 -0.62
CA GLU A 38 -7.35 -9.25 -0.23
C GLU A 38 -7.21 -9.41 1.29
N LEU A 39 -6.48 -8.50 1.94
CA LEU A 39 -6.28 -8.51 3.38
C LEU A 39 -7.59 -8.28 4.14
N MET A 40 -8.44 -7.37 3.66
CA MET A 40 -9.74 -7.10 4.27
C MET A 40 -10.74 -8.24 4.03
N THR A 41 -10.74 -8.86 2.86
CA THR A 41 -11.56 -10.04 2.57
C THR A 41 -11.15 -11.23 3.46
N SER A 42 -9.85 -11.47 3.63
CA SER A 42 -9.34 -12.57 4.45
C SER A 42 -9.41 -12.31 5.96
N LYS A 43 -9.34 -11.03 6.37
CA LYS A 43 -9.45 -10.60 7.77
C LYS A 43 -10.41 -9.42 7.93
N PRO A 44 -11.75 -9.61 7.81
CA PRO A 44 -12.73 -8.52 7.86
C PRO A 44 -12.70 -7.69 9.15
N ARG A 45 -12.29 -8.31 10.27
CA ARG A 45 -12.16 -7.62 11.57
C ARG A 45 -10.84 -6.85 11.74
N LEU A 46 -9.91 -6.92 10.78
CA LEU A 46 -8.63 -6.22 10.90
C LEU A 46 -8.81 -4.70 10.93
N LEU A 47 -9.76 -4.13 10.17
CA LEU A 47 -9.98 -2.69 10.20
C LEU A 47 -10.34 -2.18 11.61
N ASN A 48 -11.17 -2.92 12.37
CA ASN A 48 -11.46 -2.61 13.77
C ASN A 48 -10.21 -2.66 14.67
N ARG A 49 -9.22 -3.51 14.33
CA ARG A 49 -7.95 -3.56 15.07
C ARG A 49 -7.03 -2.41 14.70
N VAL A 50 -6.96 -2.05 13.42
CA VAL A 50 -6.24 -0.86 12.92
C VAL A 50 -6.78 0.40 13.60
N LEU A 51 -8.10 0.47 13.76
CA LEU A 51 -8.83 1.60 14.36
C LEU A 51 -9.26 1.32 15.81
N SER A 52 -8.49 0.52 16.56
CA SER A 52 -8.92 0.03 17.88
C SER A 52 -9.12 1.14 18.93
N ASP A 53 -8.33 2.21 18.84
CA ASP A 53 -8.47 3.39 19.73
C ASP A 53 -9.31 4.52 19.10
N TYR A 54 -9.90 4.30 17.92
CA TYR A 54 -10.77 5.27 17.26
C TYR A 54 -12.17 5.27 17.88
N LEU A 55 -12.61 6.41 18.40
CA LEU A 55 -13.78 6.50 19.28
C LEU A 55 -15.14 6.50 18.54
N ALA A 56 -15.16 6.80 17.23
CA ALA A 56 -16.41 7.03 16.49
C ALA A 56 -17.00 5.77 15.80
N GLY A 57 -16.39 4.61 16.00
CA GLY A 57 -16.81 3.34 15.38
C GLY A 57 -16.42 3.25 13.90
N VAL A 58 -16.24 2.02 13.40
CA VAL A 58 -15.77 1.78 12.03
C VAL A 58 -16.94 1.64 11.07
N GLY A 59 -17.03 2.55 10.10
CA GLY A 59 -18.00 2.50 9.01
C GLY A 59 -17.38 2.58 7.62
N GLN A 60 -18.24 2.81 6.62
CA GLN A 60 -17.83 2.89 5.22
C GLN A 60 -16.90 4.08 4.94
N ARG A 61 -17.07 5.19 5.68
CA ARG A 61 -16.21 6.37 5.53
C ARG A 61 -14.78 6.03 5.93
N GLU A 62 -14.60 5.42 7.09
CA GLU A 62 -13.31 4.98 7.62
C GLU A 62 -12.64 4.01 6.63
N ALA A 63 -13.38 2.99 6.16
CA ALA A 63 -12.88 2.03 5.19
C ALA A 63 -12.37 2.70 3.89
N THR A 64 -13.09 3.68 3.38
CA THR A 64 -12.72 4.45 2.19
C THR A 64 -11.50 5.35 2.43
N VAL A 65 -11.40 5.99 3.60
CA VAL A 65 -10.21 6.80 3.97
C VAL A 65 -8.98 5.90 4.04
N VAL A 66 -9.08 4.76 4.74
CA VAL A 66 -7.97 3.80 4.83
C VAL A 66 -7.58 3.30 3.44
N ALA A 67 -8.53 2.88 2.61
CA ALA A 67 -8.25 2.42 1.24
C ALA A 67 -7.57 3.51 0.39
N SER A 68 -7.94 4.78 0.58
CA SER A 68 -7.33 5.92 -0.11
C SER A 68 -5.87 6.14 0.32
N VAL A 69 -5.58 6.05 1.62
CA VAL A 69 -4.21 6.13 2.15
C VAL A 69 -3.37 4.96 1.64
N ILE A 70 -3.90 3.73 1.71
CA ILE A 70 -3.17 2.53 1.28
C ILE A 70 -2.89 2.57 -0.23
N THR A 71 -3.87 2.93 -1.06
CA THR A 71 -3.66 3.10 -2.52
C THR A 71 -2.58 4.15 -2.80
N TRP A 72 -2.59 5.26 -2.06
CA TRP A 72 -1.58 6.31 -2.20
C TRP A 72 -0.17 5.88 -1.80
N LEU A 73 0.00 4.89 -0.92
CA LEU A 73 1.33 4.34 -0.59
C LEU A 73 2.08 3.80 -1.83
N GLY A 74 1.35 3.36 -2.85
CA GLY A 74 1.92 2.93 -4.13
C GLY A 74 2.49 4.08 -5.00
N THR A 75 2.25 5.34 -4.65
CA THR A 75 2.81 6.48 -5.38
C THR A 75 4.29 6.72 -5.02
N ASN A 76 4.98 7.56 -5.79
CA ASN A 76 6.35 7.97 -5.44
C ASN A 76 6.42 8.67 -4.06
N MET A 77 5.38 9.44 -3.70
CA MET A 77 5.32 10.13 -2.39
C MET A 77 5.00 9.15 -1.26
N GLY A 78 4.14 8.18 -1.52
CA GLY A 78 3.87 7.07 -0.59
C GLY A 78 5.13 6.25 -0.29
N GLN A 79 5.91 5.94 -1.32
CA GLN A 79 7.21 5.27 -1.17
C GLN A 79 8.21 6.12 -0.37
N ALA A 80 8.27 7.44 -0.63
CA ALA A 80 9.13 8.34 0.13
C ALA A 80 8.77 8.37 1.63
N LEU A 81 7.48 8.26 1.98
CA LEU A 81 7.04 8.14 3.37
C LEU A 81 7.58 6.85 4.02
N ILE A 82 7.48 5.71 3.34
CA ILE A 82 7.96 4.42 3.84
C ILE A 82 9.47 4.47 4.09
N GLU A 83 10.22 5.05 3.14
CA GLU A 83 11.67 5.22 3.25
C GLU A 83 12.07 6.18 4.38
N GLU A 84 11.33 7.27 4.55
CA GLU A 84 11.54 8.23 5.63
C GLU A 84 11.27 7.61 7.01
N ALA A 85 10.23 6.79 7.14
CA ALA A 85 9.96 6.05 8.37
C ALA A 85 11.10 5.07 8.68
N ALA A 86 11.55 4.29 7.69
CA ALA A 86 12.69 3.37 7.84
C ALA A 86 13.99 4.11 8.20
N ARG A 87 14.22 5.30 7.62
CA ARG A 87 15.35 6.16 7.97
C ARG A 87 15.27 6.61 9.43
N ARG A 88 14.10 7.03 9.91
CA ARG A 88 13.89 7.45 11.31
C ARG A 88 14.17 6.32 12.29
N VAL A 89 13.69 5.11 11.99
CA VAL A 89 13.97 3.91 12.79
C VAL A 89 15.47 3.65 12.87
N ARG A 90 16.19 3.69 11.73
CA ARG A 90 17.64 3.48 11.69
C ARG A 90 18.42 4.53 12.49
N VAL A 91 18.02 5.80 12.41
CA VAL A 91 18.68 6.88 13.16
C VAL A 91 18.42 6.75 14.67
N ALA A 92 17.19 6.40 15.07
CA ALA A 92 16.86 6.18 16.48
C ALA A 92 17.52 4.92 17.06
N GLY A 93 17.71 3.89 16.21
CA GLY A 93 18.23 2.58 16.58
C GLY A 93 19.72 2.35 16.32
N ALA A 94 20.50 3.39 16.03
CA ALA A 94 21.94 3.27 15.82
C ALA A 94 22.68 2.88 17.13
N GLY A 95 22.52 1.62 17.56
CA GLY A 95 23.16 1.02 18.73
C GLY A 95 22.27 0.22 19.70
N ALA A 96 20.94 0.10 19.47
CA ALA A 96 20.04 -0.55 20.42
C ALA A 96 18.84 -1.26 19.76
N ASP A 97 18.24 -2.21 20.49
CA ASP A 97 16.95 -2.81 20.13
C ASP A 97 15.85 -1.74 20.10
N VAL A 98 15.36 -1.41 18.90
CA VAL A 98 14.30 -0.41 18.73
C VAL A 98 12.99 -1.03 19.21
N PRO A 99 12.30 -0.41 20.19
CA PRO A 99 11.04 -0.96 20.66
C PRO A 99 9.95 -0.85 19.57
N PRO A 100 9.00 -1.81 19.49
CA PRO A 100 8.00 -1.84 18.43
C PRO A 100 7.16 -0.56 18.28
N TYR A 101 6.87 0.13 19.39
CA TYR A 101 6.11 1.38 19.35
C TYR A 101 6.87 2.51 18.64
N ALA A 102 8.20 2.54 18.72
CA ALA A 102 9.02 3.57 18.07
C ALA A 102 9.01 3.43 16.55
N VAL A 103 8.81 2.21 16.02
CA VAL A 103 8.58 1.98 14.59
C VAL A 103 7.23 2.59 14.17
N SER A 104 6.19 2.41 14.97
CA SER A 104 4.86 2.99 14.73
C SER A 104 4.89 4.52 14.78
N GLU A 105 5.60 5.11 15.75
CA GLU A 105 5.83 6.55 15.83
C GLU A 105 6.62 7.09 14.63
N ALA A 106 7.58 6.33 14.10
CA ALA A 106 8.34 6.75 12.93
C ALA A 106 7.45 6.90 11.69
N TYR A 107 6.50 5.99 11.47
CA TYR A 107 5.51 6.12 10.40
C TYR A 107 4.56 7.29 10.64
N LEU A 108 4.07 7.48 11.87
CA LEU A 108 3.21 8.61 12.21
C LEU A 108 3.92 9.96 11.99
N CYS A 109 5.20 10.06 12.35
CA CYS A 109 6.01 11.25 12.11
C CYS A 109 6.26 11.51 10.62
N ALA A 110 6.50 10.44 9.84
CA ALA A 110 6.66 10.54 8.39
C ALA A 110 5.34 11.00 7.74
N TRP A 111 4.21 10.42 8.13
CA TRP A 111 2.87 10.86 7.71
C TRP A 111 2.62 12.33 8.03
N THR A 112 2.89 12.78 9.25
CA THR A 112 2.72 14.18 9.64
C THR A 112 3.57 15.12 8.78
N SER A 113 4.77 14.70 8.39
CA SER A 113 5.69 15.48 7.54
C SER A 113 5.20 15.59 6.08
N GLU A 114 4.50 14.57 5.60
CA GLU A 114 3.85 14.54 4.30
C GLU A 114 2.51 15.29 4.30
N ASN A 115 1.68 15.07 5.32
CA ASN A 115 0.32 15.60 5.44
C ASN A 115 0.26 17.08 5.91
N ARG A 116 1.26 17.88 5.55
CA ARG A 116 1.31 19.32 5.84
C ARG A 116 1.18 20.15 4.57
N ARG A 117 0.66 21.37 4.73
CA ARG A 117 0.53 22.31 3.61
C ARG A 117 1.90 22.92 3.29
N LYS A 118 2.32 22.82 2.04
CA LYS A 118 3.57 23.38 1.53
C LYS A 118 3.26 24.17 0.26
N LEU A 119 3.09 25.49 0.39
CA LEU A 119 2.88 26.35 -0.78
C LEU A 119 4.07 26.22 -1.73
N GLY A 120 3.80 26.00 -3.02
CA GLY A 120 4.82 25.77 -4.05
C GLY A 120 5.33 24.32 -4.18
N VAL A 121 4.97 23.41 -3.28
CA VAL A 121 5.34 21.97 -3.39
C VAL A 121 4.11 21.12 -3.67
N ASN A 122 3.08 21.24 -2.85
CA ASN A 122 1.82 20.47 -2.98
C ASN A 122 0.62 21.38 -3.20
N ASN A 123 0.84 22.53 -3.88
CA ASN A 123 -0.16 23.57 -4.12
C ASN A 123 -0.84 24.10 -2.83
N GLY A 124 -0.21 23.90 -1.66
CA GLY A 124 -0.79 24.26 -0.37
C GLY A 124 -1.87 23.29 0.13
N TRP A 125 -1.94 22.07 -0.42
CA TRP A 125 -2.83 21.00 0.03
C TRP A 125 -2.10 20.12 1.06
N ARG A 126 -2.80 19.61 2.05
CA ARG A 126 -2.37 18.45 2.81
C ARG A 126 -2.62 17.23 1.94
N THR A 127 -1.79 16.20 2.11
CA THR A 127 -1.92 14.94 1.38
C THR A 127 -3.35 14.40 1.49
N LEU A 128 -3.92 14.32 2.70
CA LEU A 128 -5.26 13.75 2.90
C LEU A 128 -6.37 14.49 2.15
N GLU A 129 -6.30 15.82 2.02
CA GLU A 129 -7.28 16.58 1.22
C GLU A 129 -7.17 16.22 -0.25
N ALA A 130 -5.94 16.04 -0.76
CA ALA A 130 -5.72 15.59 -2.13
C ALA A 130 -6.22 14.16 -2.33
N LEU A 131 -6.05 13.26 -1.34
CA LEU A 131 -6.53 11.88 -1.42
C LEU A 131 -8.05 11.77 -1.45
N LEU A 132 -8.74 12.63 -0.70
CA LEU A 132 -10.19 12.58 -0.53
C LEU A 132 -10.96 13.52 -1.46
N THR A 133 -10.29 14.21 -2.37
CA THR A 133 -10.94 14.98 -3.46
C THR A 133 -11.02 14.08 -4.69
N GLU A 134 -12.22 13.89 -5.23
CA GLU A 134 -12.48 12.98 -6.37
C GLU A 134 -11.79 13.47 -7.65
N ASP A 135 -12.00 14.74 -8.02
CA ASP A 135 -11.34 15.37 -9.17
C ASP A 135 -10.43 16.53 -8.73
N ALA A 136 -9.23 16.63 -9.30
CA ALA A 136 -8.33 17.75 -9.07
C ALA A 136 -8.89 19.10 -9.56
N ALA A 137 -9.85 19.07 -10.50
CA ALA A 137 -10.57 20.26 -10.97
C ALA A 137 -11.70 20.68 -10.01
N GLU A 138 -12.10 19.82 -9.08
CA GLU A 138 -13.15 20.11 -8.11
C GLU A 138 -12.66 20.98 -6.94
N LYS A 139 -13.65 21.50 -6.21
CA LYS A 139 -13.38 22.21 -4.96
C LYS A 139 -12.75 21.23 -3.98
N ARG A 140 -11.53 21.58 -3.55
CA ARG A 140 -10.80 20.93 -2.47
C ARG A 140 -11.72 20.49 -1.33
N VAL A 141 -11.73 19.19 -1.06
CA VAL A 141 -12.42 18.61 0.08
C VAL A 141 -11.78 19.09 1.38
N GLN A 142 -12.61 19.28 2.41
CA GLN A 142 -12.16 19.53 3.78
C GLN A 142 -12.39 18.25 4.60
N PRO A 143 -11.36 17.40 4.80
CA PRO A 143 -11.47 16.24 5.66
C PRO A 143 -11.89 16.66 7.06
N SER A 144 -12.74 15.84 7.68
CA SER A 144 -13.13 15.97 9.07
C SER A 144 -11.97 15.64 10.01
N ALA A 145 -12.07 16.01 11.29
CA ALA A 145 -11.09 15.60 12.30
C ALA A 145 -10.97 14.05 12.38
N ALA A 146 -12.10 13.36 12.27
CA ALA A 146 -12.17 11.90 12.18
C ALA A 146 -11.37 11.33 10.99
N ASP A 147 -11.45 11.95 9.81
CA ASP A 147 -10.67 11.49 8.65
C ASP A 147 -9.15 11.58 8.90
N TYR A 148 -8.70 12.62 9.61
CA TYR A 148 -7.29 12.77 9.98
C TYR A 148 -6.86 11.69 10.99
N GLU A 149 -7.66 11.48 12.03
CA GLU A 149 -7.41 10.47 13.06
C GLU A 149 -7.34 9.06 12.45
N VAL A 150 -8.27 8.72 11.53
CA VAL A 150 -8.24 7.46 10.78
C VAL A 150 -6.93 7.30 10.00
N ALA A 151 -6.47 8.33 9.29
CA ALA A 151 -5.22 8.27 8.55
C ALA A 151 -3.99 8.12 9.47
N GLU A 152 -4.03 8.75 10.65
CA GLU A 152 -2.99 8.62 11.68
C GLU A 152 -2.96 7.21 12.28
N HIS A 153 -4.11 6.58 12.53
CA HIS A 153 -4.19 5.17 12.93
C HIS A 153 -3.60 4.23 11.88
N VAL A 154 -3.88 4.47 10.59
CA VAL A 154 -3.25 3.69 9.51
C VAL A 154 -1.74 3.87 9.53
N ALA A 155 -1.25 5.11 9.63
CA ALA A 155 0.18 5.37 9.71
C ALA A 155 0.83 4.66 10.91
N PHE A 156 0.20 4.71 12.08
CA PHE A 156 0.67 4.00 13.27
C PHE A 156 0.68 2.48 13.05
N TRP A 157 -0.41 1.92 12.52
CA TRP A 157 -0.52 0.48 12.21
C TRP A 157 0.55 0.00 11.23
N LEU A 158 0.93 0.83 10.24
CA LEU A 158 1.99 0.47 9.29
C LEU A 158 3.31 0.11 9.99
N GLY A 159 3.62 0.73 11.14
CA GLY A 159 4.82 0.39 11.93
C GLY A 159 4.68 -0.81 12.85
N GLN A 160 3.49 -1.39 12.97
CA GLN A 160 3.26 -2.64 13.71
C GLN A 160 3.62 -3.86 12.86
N PHE A 161 3.73 -5.03 13.48
CA PHE A 161 4.12 -6.27 12.78
C PHE A 161 3.25 -6.61 11.56
N GLU A 162 1.92 -6.55 11.69
CA GLU A 162 1.01 -6.84 10.56
C GLU A 162 1.13 -5.78 9.45
N GLY A 163 1.30 -4.50 9.80
CA GLY A 163 1.49 -3.41 8.83
C GLY A 163 2.84 -3.49 8.11
N GLN A 164 3.93 -3.78 8.82
CA GLN A 164 5.25 -3.99 8.23
C GLN A 164 5.25 -5.17 7.26
N ARG A 165 4.61 -6.28 7.65
CA ARG A 165 4.46 -7.45 6.77
C ARG A 165 3.66 -7.09 5.51
N PHE A 166 2.57 -6.33 5.64
CA PHE A 166 1.78 -5.86 4.51
C PHE A 166 2.61 -5.01 3.53
N VAL A 167 3.35 -4.02 4.05
CA VAL A 167 4.23 -3.16 3.23
C VAL A 167 5.29 -3.98 2.51
N GLN A 168 5.96 -4.90 3.24
CA GLN A 168 6.99 -5.75 2.68
C GLN A 168 6.45 -6.63 1.55
N GLN A 169 5.29 -7.26 1.75
CA GLN A 169 4.63 -8.07 0.71
C GLN A 169 4.29 -7.25 -0.54
N CYS A 170 3.76 -6.03 -0.37
CA CYS A 170 3.50 -5.13 -1.49
C CYS A 170 4.79 -4.77 -2.23
N GLN A 171 5.88 -4.46 -1.51
CA GLN A 171 7.17 -4.11 -2.11
C GLN A 171 7.82 -5.29 -2.84
N ASP A 172 7.71 -6.51 -2.30
CA ASP A 172 8.17 -7.73 -2.95
C ASP A 172 7.44 -7.99 -4.27
N GLU A 173 6.10 -7.86 -4.27
CA GLU A 173 5.29 -8.01 -5.47
C GLU A 173 5.57 -6.91 -6.50
N VAL A 174 5.74 -5.66 -6.05
CA VAL A 174 6.14 -4.56 -6.94
C VAL A 174 7.48 -4.86 -7.60
N ARG A 175 8.49 -5.28 -6.84
CA ARG A 175 9.81 -5.66 -7.39
C ARG A 175 9.68 -6.80 -8.39
N ALA A 176 8.86 -7.78 -8.05
CA ALA A 176 8.58 -8.92 -8.90
C ALA A 176 7.99 -8.52 -10.26
N LEU A 177 6.94 -7.69 -10.22
CA LEU A 177 6.25 -7.22 -11.42
C LEU A 177 7.10 -6.25 -12.24
N ALA A 178 7.90 -5.38 -11.62
CA ALA A 178 8.81 -4.50 -12.35
C ALA A 178 9.88 -5.29 -13.13
N LYS A 179 10.38 -6.40 -12.57
CA LYS A 179 11.26 -7.32 -13.29
C LYS A 179 10.57 -7.90 -14.54
N ILE A 180 9.32 -8.36 -14.40
CA ILE A 180 8.53 -8.90 -15.51
C ILE A 180 8.29 -7.84 -16.59
N GLU A 181 7.93 -6.60 -16.22
CA GLU A 181 7.74 -5.51 -17.19
C GLU A 181 9.03 -5.15 -17.92
N SER A 182 10.16 -5.11 -17.20
CA SER A 182 11.47 -4.88 -17.79
C SER A 182 11.85 -6.00 -18.76
N TYR A 183 11.54 -7.25 -18.41
CA TYR A 183 11.74 -8.41 -19.29
C TYR A 183 10.88 -8.33 -20.56
N ALA A 184 9.58 -8.06 -20.43
CA ALA A 184 8.68 -7.88 -21.57
C ALA A 184 9.13 -6.70 -22.47
N GLY A 185 9.63 -5.62 -21.88
CA GLY A 185 10.24 -4.51 -22.60
C GLY A 185 11.46 -4.95 -23.41
N PHE A 186 12.36 -5.71 -22.78
CA PHE A 186 13.57 -6.25 -23.41
C PHE A 186 13.27 -7.21 -24.57
N CYS A 187 12.30 -8.12 -24.41
CA CYS A 187 11.89 -9.01 -25.51
C CYS A 187 11.30 -8.24 -26.71
N ARG A 188 10.61 -7.11 -26.45
CA ARG A 188 10.05 -6.26 -27.51
C ARG A 188 11.10 -5.49 -28.31
N THR A 189 12.27 -5.22 -27.74
CA THR A 189 13.37 -4.55 -28.46
C THR A 189 14.20 -5.50 -29.32
N GLY A 190 13.88 -6.80 -29.34
CA GLY A 190 14.57 -7.79 -30.15
C GLY A 190 15.99 -8.11 -29.65
N HIS A 191 16.35 -7.67 -28.43
CA HIS A 191 17.61 -8.05 -27.84
C HIS A 191 17.59 -9.51 -27.39
N GLN A 192 18.69 -10.22 -27.69
CA GLN A 192 18.90 -11.64 -27.39
C GLN A 192 19.93 -11.81 -26.26
N ASP A 193 19.76 -11.10 -25.15
CA ASP A 193 20.56 -11.37 -23.95
C ASP A 193 20.02 -12.66 -23.31
N LEU A 194 20.62 -13.77 -23.73
CA LEU A 194 20.29 -15.11 -23.28
C LEU A 194 20.52 -15.30 -21.78
N ASP A 195 21.46 -14.57 -21.18
CA ASP A 195 21.78 -14.66 -19.75
C ASP A 195 20.68 -13.98 -18.93
N PHE A 196 20.24 -12.80 -19.34
CA PHE A 196 19.09 -12.11 -18.74
C PHE A 196 17.80 -12.92 -18.86
N VAL A 197 17.57 -13.58 -20.00
CA VAL A 197 16.43 -14.48 -20.21
C VAL A 197 16.50 -15.71 -19.28
N GLN A 198 17.68 -16.30 -19.09
CA GLN A 198 17.86 -17.46 -18.19
C GLN A 198 17.71 -17.08 -16.71
N GLU A 199 18.27 -15.95 -16.28
CA GLU A 199 18.09 -15.41 -14.93
C GLU A 199 16.61 -15.17 -14.64
N MET A 200 15.90 -14.55 -15.59
CA MET A 200 14.47 -14.26 -15.41
C MET A 200 13.59 -15.50 -15.41
N ARG A 201 13.97 -16.52 -16.18
CA ARG A 201 13.29 -17.82 -16.19
C ARG A 201 13.42 -18.55 -14.85
N ALA A 202 14.54 -18.42 -14.16
CA ALA A 202 14.74 -19.01 -12.83
C ALA A 202 13.87 -18.33 -11.75
N ASP A 203 13.68 -17.02 -11.85
CA ASP A 203 12.88 -16.23 -10.89
C ASP A 203 11.36 -16.38 -11.11
N LEU A 204 10.93 -16.63 -12.35
CA LEU A 204 9.53 -16.66 -12.80
C LEU A 204 8.54 -17.48 -11.94
N PRO A 205 8.86 -18.71 -11.48
CA PRO A 205 7.99 -19.48 -10.58
C PRO A 205 7.76 -18.80 -9.22
N ALA A 206 8.78 -18.13 -8.68
CA ALA A 206 8.65 -17.36 -7.44
C ALA A 206 7.80 -16.10 -7.67
N LEU A 207 7.93 -15.46 -8.84
CA LEU A 207 7.17 -14.27 -9.23
C LEU A 207 5.68 -14.59 -9.50
N ALA A 208 5.37 -15.77 -10.06
CA ALA A 208 3.99 -16.22 -10.30
C ALA A 208 3.20 -16.50 -9.01
N SER A 209 3.89 -16.80 -7.91
CA SER A 209 3.27 -16.90 -6.58
C SER A 209 2.87 -15.55 -5.97
N ALA A 210 3.28 -14.43 -6.58
CA ALA A 210 3.07 -13.08 -6.07
C ALA A 210 1.67 -12.50 -6.36
N GLY A 211 0.70 -13.29 -6.85
CA GLY A 211 -0.70 -12.89 -6.93
C GLY A 211 -1.27 -12.79 -8.36
N GLU A 212 -2.54 -12.39 -8.44
CA GLU A 212 -3.36 -12.47 -9.65
C GLU A 212 -2.88 -11.51 -10.76
N VAL A 213 -2.25 -10.39 -10.38
CA VAL A 213 -1.66 -9.40 -11.29
C VAL A 213 -0.42 -9.98 -11.99
N ALA A 214 0.44 -10.70 -11.26
CA ALA A 214 1.60 -11.39 -11.82
C ALA A 214 1.17 -12.52 -12.77
N ALA A 215 0.13 -13.27 -12.39
CA ALA A 215 -0.46 -14.29 -13.26
C ALA A 215 -1.06 -13.68 -14.54
N SER A 216 -1.62 -12.47 -14.49
CA SER A 216 -2.11 -11.78 -15.69
C SER A 216 -0.99 -11.32 -16.61
N ALA A 217 0.05 -10.70 -16.06
CA ALA A 217 1.22 -10.27 -16.84
C ALA A 217 1.94 -11.47 -17.48
N LEU A 218 1.97 -12.62 -16.78
CA LEU A 218 2.51 -13.87 -17.28
C LEU A 218 1.72 -14.41 -18.49
N ARG A 219 0.38 -14.40 -18.41
CA ARG A 219 -0.49 -14.83 -19.52
C ARG A 219 -0.31 -13.97 -20.77
N ASP A 220 -0.16 -12.66 -20.61
CA ASP A 220 0.09 -11.75 -21.74
C ASP A 220 1.45 -12.01 -22.42
N LEU A 221 2.45 -12.43 -21.63
CA LEU A 221 3.77 -12.84 -22.11
C LEU A 221 3.73 -14.16 -22.89
N GLU A 222 3.07 -15.19 -22.34
CA GLU A 222 2.89 -16.48 -23.02
C GLU A 222 2.12 -16.35 -24.33
N ALA A 223 1.13 -15.46 -24.39
CA ALA A 223 0.39 -15.15 -25.60
C ALA A 223 1.27 -14.52 -26.69
N THR A 224 2.32 -13.78 -26.31
CA THR A 224 3.18 -13.04 -27.24
C THR A 224 4.37 -13.87 -27.75
N TYR A 225 4.94 -14.74 -26.90
CA TYR A 225 6.20 -15.44 -27.17
C TYR A 225 6.10 -16.96 -27.14
N GLY A 226 4.90 -17.50 -26.94
CA GLY A 226 4.66 -18.94 -26.79
C GLY A 226 4.79 -19.41 -25.34
N PRO A 227 4.37 -20.66 -25.06
CA PRO A 227 4.35 -21.20 -23.70
C PRO A 227 5.75 -21.26 -23.10
N ILE A 228 5.89 -20.73 -21.89
CA ILE A 228 7.12 -20.81 -21.10
C ILE A 228 7.17 -22.24 -20.53
N ALA A 229 7.82 -23.16 -21.23
CA ALA A 229 7.88 -24.56 -20.81
C ALA A 229 8.55 -24.72 -19.43
N ALA A 230 7.90 -25.51 -18.57
CA ALA A 230 8.26 -25.82 -17.18
C ALA A 230 9.63 -26.49 -17.03
#